data_AF-A0A8S2XQX8-F1
#
_entry.id   AF-A0A8S2XQX8-F1
#
_cell.length_a   1.000
_cell.length_b   1.000
_cell.length_c   1.000
_cell.angle_alpha   90.00
_cell.angle_beta   90.00
_cell.angle_gamma   90.00
#
_symmetry.space_group_name_H-M   'P 1'
#
loop_
_entity.id
_entity.type
_entity.pdbx_description
1 polymer ?
#
loop_
_entity_poly.entity_id
_entity_poly.type
_entity_poly.pdbx_seq_one_letter_code
_entity_poly.pdbx_strand_id
1 'polypeptide(L)'
;MIAELRRSAFDTDLLLSDQSCQDLTTRLSSGNINESMTTSTFNPRRVEALQRDYERLGFQDLREPIKDFELIPPGILSLQSLFYFCIHQKNDFIRFVLENSCKTFQQQCPLVKSTIEITRILCRLFNIGIEPNRHQIHKDYFLLFYTITSFFEQAFARCLLLFNKTWKEMRACDVDFEVVSSVVYQQISQSLDDICLMNPSVNKTIIASYSPSKNQTIASPTTTKSTMNTSLTSVALQRFTFDYFSERLNANNYKDICRRRDEQELKREESIMRLPIVETLKERLRSHVQSLTRQARLKTMKKGQIFFTIESRSGAKKTKNRAMYWQLLDNEKHVQCSESPTTVMKENNTRDGSTTSLTRTTIPLENIKDVQCYIDQSRSGNLNNQERLPKIPRHSNANMSVTIVLQNDTTYTLLCENDYDMSCWSDGFNILFHKEMDSFYAREEMELLLNLLCQLQILELDNPSIILSQHSLPVPIRLPPTRPVSST
;
A
#
# COMPACT_ATOMS: atom_id res chain seq x y z
N MET A 1 40.16 17.70 -8.39
CA MET A 1 38.71 17.37 -8.27
C MET A 1 38.13 17.85 -6.95
N ILE A 2 38.51 17.29 -5.79
CA ILE A 2 37.95 17.70 -4.48
C ILE A 2 38.13 19.21 -4.21
N ALA A 3 39.31 19.77 -4.51
CA ALA A 3 39.54 21.21 -4.39
C ALA A 3 38.60 22.05 -5.27
N GLU A 4 38.26 21.54 -6.46
CA GLU A 4 37.37 22.22 -7.40
C GLU A 4 35.89 22.11 -7.00
N LEU A 5 35.49 20.99 -6.38
CA LEU A 5 34.16 20.84 -5.75
C LEU A 5 33.97 21.91 -4.67
N ARG A 6 34.95 22.06 -3.77
CA ARG A 6 34.95 23.09 -2.73
C ARG A 6 34.85 24.48 -3.33
N ARG A 7 35.71 24.76 -4.31
CA ARG A 7 35.74 26.04 -5.02
C ARG A 7 34.38 26.35 -5.65
N SER A 8 33.82 25.43 -6.43
CA SER A 8 32.54 25.64 -7.08
C SER A 8 31.34 25.74 -6.13
N ALA A 9 31.41 25.11 -4.95
CA ALA A 9 30.34 25.14 -3.94
C ALA A 9 30.33 26.45 -3.12
N PHE A 10 31.50 27.01 -2.82
CA PHE A 10 31.64 28.10 -1.85
C PHE A 10 32.37 29.34 -2.39
N ASP A 11 32.76 29.39 -3.67
CA ASP A 11 33.46 30.56 -4.23
C ASP A 11 32.60 31.82 -4.09
N THR A 12 33.14 32.82 -3.41
CA THR A 12 33.02 34.23 -3.78
C THR A 12 34.18 34.99 -3.15
N ASP A 13 34.46 36.16 -3.71
CA ASP A 13 35.44 37.18 -3.33
C ASP A 13 35.49 37.63 -1.84
N LEU A 14 34.94 36.87 -0.90
CA LEU A 14 34.95 37.12 0.54
C LEU A 14 36.19 36.60 1.28
N LEU A 15 37.01 35.76 0.64
CA LEU A 15 38.38 35.45 1.09
C LEU A 15 39.44 36.32 0.40
N LEU A 16 39.04 37.12 -0.60
CA LEU A 16 39.91 38.04 -1.36
C LEU A 16 39.97 39.46 -0.76
N SER A 17 39.12 39.78 0.21
CA SER A 17 39.21 41.03 0.98
C SER A 17 40.20 40.99 2.14
N ASP A 18 40.76 39.81 2.45
CA ASP A 18 41.89 39.73 3.36
C ASP A 18 43.17 39.83 2.54
N GLN A 19 43.88 40.96 2.70
CA GLN A 19 45.10 41.32 1.97
C GLN A 19 46.21 40.24 2.07
N SER A 20 46.04 39.24 2.94
CA SER A 20 46.94 38.11 3.16
C SER A 20 46.87 37.00 2.09
N CYS A 21 45.83 36.96 1.24
CA CYS A 21 45.61 35.88 0.27
C CYS A 21 45.87 36.23 -1.20
N GLN A 22 46.21 37.48 -1.52
CA GLN A 22 46.50 37.91 -2.91
C GLN A 22 47.85 37.40 -3.44
N ASP A 23 48.75 36.95 -2.57
CA ASP A 23 50.11 36.49 -2.93
C ASP A 23 50.17 35.07 -3.54
N LEU A 24 49.04 34.35 -3.58
CA LEU A 24 49.00 32.94 -3.97
C LEU A 24 48.59 32.72 -5.44
N THR A 25 47.83 33.63 -6.04
CA THR A 25 47.51 33.57 -7.48
C THR A 25 48.72 33.91 -8.34
N THR A 26 49.64 34.75 -7.83
CA THR A 26 50.92 35.09 -8.48
C THR A 26 51.94 33.95 -8.45
N ARG A 27 51.81 32.97 -7.54
CA ARG A 27 52.73 31.81 -7.45
C ARG A 27 52.25 30.54 -8.14
N LEU A 28 50.97 30.45 -8.49
CA LEU A 28 50.43 29.33 -9.28
C LEU A 28 50.53 29.57 -10.80
N SER A 29 50.89 30.80 -11.23
CA SER A 29 51.14 31.14 -12.64
C SER A 29 52.62 30.98 -13.04
N SER A 30 53.53 30.77 -12.09
CA SER A 30 54.94 30.46 -12.36
C SER A 30 55.15 28.96 -12.19
N GLY A 31 55.26 28.26 -13.31
CA GLY A 31 55.50 26.82 -13.34
C GLY A 31 56.75 26.42 -12.57
N ASN A 32 56.57 25.51 -11.62
CA ASN A 32 57.54 24.46 -11.37
C ASN A 32 56.83 23.24 -10.77
N ILE A 33 56.78 22.20 -11.57
CA ILE A 33 56.39 20.84 -11.18
C ILE A 33 57.56 20.31 -10.36
N ASN A 34 57.39 20.22 -9.03
CA ASN A 34 58.02 19.27 -8.10
C ASN A 34 58.05 19.88 -6.70
N GLU A 35 57.00 19.66 -5.91
CA GLU A 35 57.14 19.66 -4.45
C GLU A 35 56.07 18.76 -3.84
N SER A 36 56.50 17.56 -3.45
CA SER A 36 55.87 16.78 -2.40
C SER A 36 55.85 17.62 -1.13
N MET A 37 54.69 18.16 -0.74
CA MET A 37 54.56 18.90 0.51
C MET A 37 53.57 18.23 1.46
N THR A 38 54.18 17.61 2.46
CA THR A 38 53.66 17.31 3.78
C THR A 38 52.86 18.48 4.37
N THR A 39 51.82 18.15 5.12
CA THR A 39 50.80 19.02 5.75
C THR A 39 51.30 20.03 6.80
N SER A 40 52.60 20.34 6.86
CA SER A 40 53.22 21.03 8.00
C SER A 40 53.33 22.57 7.88
N THR A 41 52.72 23.22 6.88
CA THR A 41 52.90 24.67 6.68
C THR A 41 51.61 25.43 6.34
N PHE A 42 50.46 25.00 6.88
CA PHE A 42 49.20 25.75 6.75
C PHE A 42 48.87 26.50 8.05
N ASN A 43 48.49 27.77 7.93
CA ASN A 43 47.93 28.57 9.02
C ASN A 43 46.73 27.83 9.65
N PRO A 44 46.67 27.63 10.98
CA PRO A 44 45.63 26.82 11.64
C PRO A 44 44.20 27.27 11.30
N ARG A 45 43.99 28.59 11.13
CA ARG A 45 42.69 29.14 10.71
C ARG A 45 42.25 28.69 9.31
N ARG A 46 43.22 28.45 8.41
CA ARG A 46 42.95 27.93 7.05
C ARG A 46 42.57 26.46 7.09
N VAL A 47 43.17 25.67 7.98
CA VAL A 47 42.83 24.25 8.16
C VAL A 47 41.42 24.10 8.73
N GLU A 48 41.04 24.91 9.71
CA GLU A 48 39.69 24.91 10.28
C GLU A 48 38.61 25.36 9.29
N ALA A 49 38.90 26.38 8.45
CA ALA A 49 37.99 26.78 7.39
C ALA A 49 37.81 25.66 6.35
N LEU A 50 38.91 25.00 5.98
CA LEU A 50 38.90 23.89 5.04
C LEU A 50 38.09 22.69 5.56
N GLN A 51 38.26 22.34 6.83
CA GLN A 51 37.51 21.25 7.46
C GLN A 51 36.01 21.55 7.52
N ARG A 52 35.61 22.79 7.82
CA ARG A 52 34.20 23.20 7.81
C ARG A 52 33.57 23.11 6.42
N ASP A 53 34.32 23.47 5.37
CA ASP A 53 33.83 23.31 4.00
C ASP A 53 33.65 21.83 3.63
N TYR A 54 34.58 20.97 4.05
CA TYR A 54 34.46 19.53 3.84
C TYR A 54 33.31 18.91 4.63
N GLU A 55 33.09 19.35 5.87
CA GLU A 55 31.94 18.94 6.68
C GLU A 55 30.62 19.33 6.00
N ARG A 56 30.52 20.56 5.48
CA ARG A 56 29.33 21.02 4.73
C ARG A 56 29.07 20.24 3.44
N LEU A 57 30.13 19.78 2.77
CA LEU A 57 30.04 18.87 1.62
C LEU A 57 29.72 17.43 2.04
N GLY A 58 29.69 17.11 3.34
CA GLY A 58 29.31 15.81 3.86
C GLY A 58 30.42 14.75 3.81
N PHE A 59 31.68 15.16 3.82
CA PHE A 59 32.82 14.25 3.96
C PHE A 59 32.86 13.66 5.38
N GLN A 60 33.24 12.38 5.47
CA GLN A 60 33.47 11.69 6.75
C GLN A 60 34.89 11.95 7.27
N ASP A 61 35.91 11.78 6.42
CA ASP A 61 37.28 12.14 6.76
C ASP A 61 37.57 13.60 6.35
N LEU A 62 37.58 14.51 7.35
CA LEU A 62 37.87 15.93 7.13
C LEU A 62 39.35 16.24 6.92
N ARG A 63 40.26 15.31 7.26
CA ARG A 63 41.71 15.48 7.10
C ARG A 63 42.17 15.00 5.74
N GLU A 64 41.64 13.85 5.30
CA GLU A 64 41.97 13.23 4.02
C GLU A 64 40.68 12.81 3.28
N PRO A 65 39.96 13.77 2.67
CA PRO A 65 38.66 13.52 2.03
C PRO A 65 38.69 12.53 0.86
N ILE A 66 39.88 12.17 0.37
CA ILE A 66 40.05 11.15 -0.68
C ILE A 66 39.76 9.73 -0.16
N LYS A 67 39.92 9.49 1.14
CA LYS A 67 39.71 8.18 1.78
C LYS A 67 38.27 7.70 1.69
N ASP A 68 37.32 8.63 1.71
CA ASP A 68 35.89 8.34 1.51
C ASP A 68 35.62 7.60 0.17
N PHE A 69 36.53 7.73 -0.81
CA PHE A 69 36.42 7.12 -2.14
C PHE A 69 37.33 5.91 -2.36
N GLU A 70 37.99 5.38 -1.33
CA GLU A 70 38.88 4.21 -1.46
C GLU A 70 38.11 2.89 -1.58
N LEU A 71 36.89 2.81 -1.02
CA LEU A 71 36.10 1.58 -1.03
C LEU A 71 35.57 1.27 -2.44
N ILE A 72 35.92 0.09 -2.96
CA ILE A 72 35.45 -0.44 -4.25
C ILE A 72 34.41 -1.55 -4.00
N PRO A 73 33.23 -1.52 -4.65
CA PRO A 73 32.70 -0.45 -5.51
C PRO A 73 32.08 0.72 -4.70
N PRO A 74 32.08 1.97 -5.24
CA PRO A 74 32.43 2.37 -6.60
C PRO A 74 33.86 2.95 -6.77
N GLY A 75 34.60 3.17 -5.69
CA GLY A 75 35.94 3.76 -5.74
C GLY A 75 35.96 5.19 -6.29
N ILE A 76 37.01 5.51 -7.06
CA ILE A 76 37.21 6.85 -7.65
C ILE A 76 36.13 7.27 -8.67
N LEU A 77 35.36 6.31 -9.21
CA LEU A 77 34.29 6.57 -10.17
C LEU A 77 33.26 7.55 -9.60
N SER A 78 32.90 7.41 -8.32
CA SER A 78 31.92 8.31 -7.71
C SER A 78 32.44 9.75 -7.59
N LEU A 79 33.75 9.92 -7.36
CA LEU A 79 34.37 11.25 -7.38
C LEU A 79 34.37 11.84 -8.79
N GLN A 80 34.59 11.02 -9.83
CA GLN A 80 34.51 11.43 -11.24
C GLN A 80 33.11 11.85 -11.63
N SER A 81 32.09 11.09 -11.25
CA SER A 81 30.70 11.45 -11.52
C SER A 81 30.25 12.71 -10.78
N LEU A 82 30.66 12.89 -9.52
CA LEU A 82 30.39 14.12 -8.78
C LEU A 82 31.10 15.35 -9.36
N PHE A 83 32.34 15.19 -9.81
CA PHE A 83 33.08 16.25 -10.48
C PHE A 83 32.44 16.63 -11.82
N TYR A 84 31.97 15.64 -12.59
CA TYR A 84 31.20 15.89 -13.81
C TYR A 84 29.94 16.72 -13.50
N PHE A 85 29.17 16.33 -12.47
CA PHE A 85 27.99 17.08 -12.04
C PHE A 85 28.32 18.53 -11.67
N CYS A 86 29.40 18.74 -10.92
CA CYS A 86 29.88 20.06 -10.51
C CYS A 86 30.24 20.97 -11.69
N ILE A 87 30.87 20.43 -12.75
CA ILE A 87 31.30 21.22 -13.91
C ILE A 87 30.14 21.44 -14.89
N HIS A 88 29.46 20.37 -15.28
CA HIS A 88 28.50 20.40 -16.38
C HIS A 88 27.09 20.85 -15.94
N GLN A 89 26.76 20.74 -14.65
CA GLN A 89 25.49 21.15 -14.07
C GLN A 89 25.71 22.02 -12.82
N LYS A 90 26.59 23.02 -12.93
CA LYS A 90 27.06 23.85 -11.82
C LYS A 90 25.94 24.49 -10.99
N ASN A 91 24.89 25.00 -11.63
CA ASN A 91 23.77 25.64 -10.92
C ASN A 91 23.01 24.65 -10.03
N ASP A 92 22.74 23.45 -10.53
CA ASP A 92 22.06 22.40 -9.76
C ASP A 92 22.95 21.88 -8.63
N PHE A 93 24.26 21.78 -8.86
CA PHE A 93 25.24 21.44 -7.82
C PHE A 93 25.27 22.48 -6.69
N ILE A 94 25.42 23.77 -7.01
CA ILE A 94 25.42 24.86 -6.02
C ILE A 94 24.10 24.86 -5.24
N ARG A 95 22.97 24.75 -5.94
CA ARG A 95 21.65 24.69 -5.33
C ARG A 95 21.55 23.51 -4.35
N PHE A 96 22.00 22.32 -4.74
CA PHE A 96 22.03 21.15 -3.87
C PHE A 96 22.79 21.43 -2.57
N VAL A 97 24.01 21.96 -2.68
CA VAL A 97 24.89 22.21 -1.54
C VAL A 97 24.29 23.25 -0.61
N LEU A 98 23.82 24.38 -1.15
CA LEU A 98 23.24 25.46 -0.34
C LEU A 98 21.94 25.04 0.36
N GLU A 99 21.04 24.36 -0.35
CA GLU A 99 19.77 23.87 0.23
C GLU A 99 19.98 22.91 1.40
N ASN A 100 21.08 22.16 1.40
CA ASN A 100 21.42 21.19 2.43
C ASN A 100 22.28 21.81 3.54
N SER A 101 23.10 22.82 3.23
CA SER A 101 23.91 23.56 4.22
C SER A 101 23.06 24.42 5.18
N CYS A 102 21.84 24.80 4.79
CA CYS A 102 20.92 25.57 5.64
C CYS A 102 20.13 24.70 6.64
N LYS A 103 20.28 23.37 6.62
CA LYS A 103 19.54 22.45 7.50
C LYS A 103 20.36 22.08 8.74
N THR A 104 19.67 21.50 9.72
CA THR A 104 20.36 20.85 10.85
C THR A 104 21.17 19.65 10.34
N PHE A 105 22.30 19.36 10.98
CA PHE A 105 23.23 18.28 10.58
C PHE A 105 22.52 16.93 10.37
N GLN A 106 21.51 16.62 11.19
CA GLN A 106 20.76 15.37 11.11
C GLN A 106 19.78 15.30 9.93
N GLN A 107 19.28 16.43 9.44
CA GLN A 107 18.28 16.52 8.36
C GLN A 107 18.91 16.86 6.98
N GLN A 108 20.19 17.18 6.98
CA GLN A 108 20.98 17.42 5.79
C GLN A 108 21.11 16.13 4.99
N CYS A 109 20.83 16.17 3.69
CA CYS A 109 21.18 15.05 2.81
C CYS A 109 22.70 15.04 2.61
N PRO A 110 23.43 13.98 3.02
CA PRO A 110 24.88 13.94 2.97
C PRO A 110 25.36 13.75 1.53
N LEU A 111 25.95 14.79 0.92
CA LEU A 111 26.28 14.81 -0.51
C LEU A 111 27.28 13.69 -0.89
N VAL A 112 28.39 13.55 -0.16
CA VAL A 112 29.43 12.55 -0.47
C VAL A 112 28.91 11.13 -0.26
N LYS A 113 28.24 10.85 0.88
CA LYS A 113 27.62 9.55 1.15
C LYS A 113 26.58 9.17 0.09
N SER A 114 25.72 10.11 -0.29
CA SER A 114 24.72 9.92 -1.36
C SER A 114 25.37 9.70 -2.73
N THR A 115 26.47 10.40 -3.02
CA THR A 115 27.25 10.26 -4.25
C THR A 115 27.82 8.85 -4.40
N ILE A 116 28.45 8.33 -3.35
CA ILE A 116 29.01 6.98 -3.33
C ILE A 116 27.89 5.95 -3.55
N GLU A 117 26.78 6.11 -2.85
CA GLU A 117 25.66 5.17 -2.90
C GLU A 117 24.95 5.17 -4.26
N ILE A 118 24.65 6.33 -4.85
CA ILE A 118 24.06 6.42 -6.20
C ILE A 118 24.98 5.78 -7.24
N THR A 119 26.29 6.02 -7.14
CA THR A 119 27.24 5.40 -8.09
C THR A 119 27.22 3.88 -7.95
N ARG A 120 27.15 3.35 -6.72
CA ARG A 120 27.03 1.91 -6.45
C ARG A 120 25.72 1.34 -7.00
N ILE A 121 24.60 2.02 -6.79
CA ILE A 121 23.28 1.64 -7.33
C ILE A 121 23.34 1.56 -8.87
N LEU A 122 23.90 2.56 -9.54
CA LEU A 122 24.02 2.56 -11.00
C LEU A 122 24.96 1.46 -11.50
N CYS A 123 26.07 1.20 -10.80
CA CYS A 123 26.95 0.08 -11.13
C CYS A 123 26.21 -1.27 -11.06
N ARG A 124 25.37 -1.44 -10.03
CA ARG A 124 24.56 -2.64 -9.84
C ARG A 124 23.47 -2.77 -10.92
N LEU A 125 22.73 -1.70 -11.20
CA LEU A 125 21.63 -1.71 -12.17
C LEU A 125 22.13 -1.94 -13.60
N PHE A 126 23.29 -1.41 -13.95
CA PHE A 126 23.90 -1.60 -15.27
C PHE A 126 24.84 -2.80 -15.34
N ASN A 127 24.95 -3.61 -14.27
CA ASN A 127 25.81 -4.78 -14.22
C ASN A 127 27.27 -4.49 -14.63
N ILE A 128 27.80 -3.34 -14.19
CA ILE A 128 29.16 -2.90 -14.56
C ILE A 128 30.19 -3.88 -14.00
N GLY A 129 31.07 -4.38 -14.87
CA GLY A 129 32.12 -5.35 -14.52
C GLY A 129 31.68 -6.81 -14.52
N ILE A 130 30.41 -7.10 -14.86
CA ILE A 130 29.90 -8.46 -15.01
C ILE A 130 30.00 -8.89 -16.48
N GLU A 131 30.63 -10.04 -16.75
CA GLU A 131 30.71 -10.57 -18.11
C GLU A 131 29.31 -10.99 -18.62
N PRO A 132 28.93 -10.60 -19.85
CA PRO A 132 27.63 -10.96 -20.39
C PRO A 132 27.56 -12.47 -20.66
N ASN A 133 26.51 -13.13 -20.17
CA ASN A 133 26.29 -14.53 -20.45
C ASN A 133 25.97 -14.72 -21.94
N ARG A 134 26.80 -15.49 -22.65
CA ARG A 134 26.70 -15.71 -24.11
C ARG A 134 25.32 -16.19 -24.58
N HIS A 135 24.52 -16.80 -23.71
CA HIS A 135 23.18 -17.29 -24.02
C HIS A 135 22.05 -16.25 -23.80
N GLN A 136 22.34 -15.08 -23.20
CA GLN A 136 21.35 -14.04 -22.85
C GLN A 136 21.54 -12.70 -23.58
N ILE A 137 22.55 -12.59 -24.46
CA ILE A 137 22.93 -11.35 -25.18
C ILE A 137 21.76 -10.72 -25.99
N HIS A 138 20.73 -11.50 -26.34
CA HIS A 138 19.68 -11.08 -27.28
C HIS A 138 18.39 -10.51 -26.66
N LYS A 139 18.30 -10.32 -25.33
CA LYS A 139 17.00 -10.00 -24.71
C LYS A 139 16.84 -8.55 -24.27
N ASP A 140 17.80 -7.95 -23.56
CA ASP A 140 17.58 -6.64 -22.93
C ASP A 140 18.84 -5.77 -23.00
N TYR A 141 18.85 -4.75 -23.87
CA TYR A 141 19.89 -3.72 -23.85
C TYR A 141 19.21 -2.34 -23.85
N PHE A 142 19.79 -1.40 -23.11
CA PHE A 142 19.24 -0.05 -23.01
C PHE A 142 19.66 0.77 -24.24
N LEU A 143 18.72 1.02 -25.15
CA LEU A 143 18.92 1.97 -26.28
C LEU A 143 19.33 3.37 -25.78
N LEU A 144 19.00 3.69 -24.52
CA LEU A 144 19.30 4.93 -23.84
C LEU A 144 20.79 5.30 -23.88
N PHE A 145 21.70 4.32 -23.78
CA PHE A 145 23.15 4.55 -23.84
C PHE A 145 23.61 5.18 -25.16
N TYR A 146 22.87 4.96 -26.25
CA TYR A 146 23.22 5.50 -27.57
C TYR A 146 22.64 6.89 -27.82
N THR A 147 21.77 7.39 -26.94
CA THR A 147 21.10 8.69 -27.13
C THR A 147 21.94 9.87 -26.69
N ILE A 148 22.96 9.65 -25.86
CA ILE A 148 23.74 10.74 -25.28
C ILE A 148 25.18 10.33 -24.98
N THR A 149 26.11 11.28 -25.13
CA THR A 149 27.49 11.12 -24.68
C THR A 149 27.56 11.24 -23.15
N SER A 150 28.44 10.47 -22.50
CA SER A 150 28.56 10.46 -21.03
C SER A 150 27.23 10.14 -20.31
N PHE A 151 26.52 9.12 -20.80
CA PHE A 151 25.22 8.72 -20.24
C PHE A 151 25.30 8.41 -18.74
N PHE A 152 26.35 7.71 -18.30
CA PHE A 152 26.50 7.31 -16.90
C PHE A 152 26.55 8.53 -15.98
N GLU A 153 27.35 9.53 -16.32
CA GLU A 153 27.52 10.74 -15.53
C GLU A 153 26.24 11.61 -15.52
N GLN A 154 25.49 11.63 -16.63
CA GLN A 154 24.21 12.32 -16.69
C GLN A 154 23.13 11.60 -15.90
N ALA A 155 23.07 10.26 -15.99
CA ALA A 155 22.18 9.44 -15.17
C ALA A 155 22.51 9.61 -13.68
N PHE A 156 23.80 9.63 -13.31
CA PHE A 156 24.27 9.92 -11.96
C PHE A 156 23.73 11.27 -11.46
N ALA A 157 23.92 12.35 -12.23
CA ALA A 157 23.45 13.68 -11.82
C ALA A 157 21.93 13.71 -11.57
N ARG A 158 21.15 13.10 -12.46
CA ARG A 158 19.68 12.98 -12.29
C ARG A 158 19.31 12.14 -11.08
N CYS A 159 19.98 11.01 -10.85
CA CYS A 159 19.74 10.15 -9.70
C CYS A 159 20.15 10.79 -8.37
N LEU A 160 21.21 11.59 -8.34
CA LEU A 160 21.62 12.35 -7.15
C LEU A 160 20.59 13.44 -6.79
N LEU A 161 20.06 14.14 -7.79
CA LEU A 161 18.96 15.10 -7.59
C LEU A 161 17.68 14.40 -7.13
N LEU A 162 17.35 13.23 -7.69
CA LEU A 162 16.25 12.38 -7.24
C LEU A 162 16.44 11.96 -5.78
N PHE A 163 17.65 11.53 -5.39
CA PHE A 163 17.95 11.14 -4.01
C PHE A 163 17.64 12.28 -3.03
N ASN A 164 18.09 13.50 -3.33
CA ASN A 164 17.80 14.68 -2.50
C ASN A 164 16.32 15.06 -2.50
N LYS A 165 15.60 14.85 -3.61
CA LYS A 165 14.15 15.01 -3.66
C LYS A 165 13.45 13.99 -2.76
N THR A 166 13.74 12.70 -2.91
CA THR A 166 13.17 11.61 -2.11
C THR A 166 13.49 11.77 -0.62
N TRP A 167 14.72 12.16 -0.28
CA TRP A 167 15.12 12.51 1.10
C TRP A 167 14.18 13.56 1.73
N LYS A 168 13.87 14.63 0.97
CA LYS A 168 12.95 15.69 1.42
C LYS A 168 11.50 15.21 1.50
N GLU A 169 11.04 14.42 0.53
CA GLU A 169 9.69 13.86 0.52
C GLU A 169 9.45 12.95 1.73
N MET A 170 10.46 12.19 2.13
CA MET A 170 10.44 11.32 3.31
C MET A 170 10.67 12.07 4.63
N ARG A 171 11.07 13.35 4.58
CA ARG A 171 11.54 14.13 5.75
C ARG A 171 12.61 13.37 6.55
N ALA A 172 13.52 12.72 5.81
CA ALA A 172 14.50 11.79 6.34
C ALA A 172 15.58 12.47 7.21
N CYS A 173 16.14 11.69 8.13
CA CYS A 173 17.36 11.99 8.87
C CYS A 173 18.49 11.00 8.52
N ASP A 174 19.72 11.22 9.00
CA ASP A 174 20.86 10.34 8.70
C ASP A 174 20.63 8.84 9.02
N VAL A 175 19.82 8.53 10.03
CA VAL A 175 19.42 7.15 10.37
C VAL A 175 18.56 6.47 9.29
N ASP A 176 17.86 7.25 8.48
CA ASP A 176 16.96 6.75 7.43
C ASP A 176 17.71 6.52 6.11
N PHE A 177 19.03 6.77 6.05
CA PHE A 177 19.80 6.78 4.81
C PHE A 177 19.65 5.48 3.99
N GLU A 178 19.74 4.32 4.63
CA GLU A 178 19.58 3.02 3.97
C GLU A 178 18.15 2.81 3.43
N VAL A 179 17.14 3.30 4.15
CA VAL A 179 15.74 3.22 3.72
C VAL A 179 15.52 4.13 2.51
N VAL A 180 16.06 5.35 2.54
CA VAL A 180 16.03 6.27 1.39
C VAL A 180 16.76 5.66 0.20
N SER A 181 17.94 5.07 0.40
CA SER A 181 18.70 4.37 -0.64
C SER A 181 17.87 3.27 -1.30
N SER A 182 17.21 2.42 -0.51
CA SER A 182 16.33 1.36 -1.00
C SER A 182 15.15 1.89 -1.83
N VAL A 183 14.51 2.97 -1.37
CA VAL A 183 13.45 3.65 -2.14
C VAL A 183 13.99 4.18 -3.47
N VAL A 184 15.13 4.85 -3.47
CA VAL A 184 15.74 5.43 -4.66
C VAL A 184 16.17 4.35 -5.65
N TYR A 185 16.74 3.23 -5.17
CA TYR A 185 17.01 2.05 -5.98
C TYR A 185 15.74 1.58 -6.69
N GLN A 186 14.63 1.44 -5.97
CA GLN A 186 13.35 1.02 -6.55
C GLN A 186 12.82 2.04 -7.57
N GLN A 187 12.94 3.34 -7.31
CA GLN A 187 12.55 4.41 -8.23
C GLN A 187 13.33 4.32 -9.55
N ILE A 188 14.66 4.12 -9.47
CA ILE A 188 15.52 4.03 -10.66
C ILE A 188 15.25 2.72 -11.41
N SER A 189 15.21 1.58 -10.71
CA SER A 189 14.93 0.27 -11.30
C SER A 189 13.61 0.26 -12.07
N GLN A 190 12.53 0.76 -11.46
CA GLN A 190 11.24 0.82 -12.15
C GLN A 190 11.29 1.74 -13.37
N SER A 191 11.95 2.90 -13.26
CA SER A 191 12.05 3.83 -14.38
C SER A 191 12.79 3.21 -15.56
N LEU A 192 13.78 2.35 -15.29
CA LEU A 192 14.49 1.56 -16.29
C LEU A 192 13.60 0.44 -16.86
N ASP A 193 12.86 -0.28 -16.01
CA ASP A 193 11.92 -1.33 -16.44
C ASP A 193 10.83 -0.78 -17.36
N ASP A 194 10.25 0.38 -17.03
CA ASP A 194 9.24 1.04 -17.86
C ASP A 194 9.75 1.41 -19.26
N ILE A 195 11.06 1.65 -19.39
CA ILE A 195 11.74 1.91 -20.67
C ILE A 195 12.01 0.59 -21.42
N CYS A 196 12.36 -0.48 -20.70
CA CYS A 196 12.71 -1.78 -21.27
C CYS A 196 11.49 -2.65 -21.65
N LEU A 197 10.37 -2.56 -20.93
CA LEU A 197 9.24 -3.50 -21.00
C LEU A 197 8.39 -3.44 -22.29
N MET A 198 8.84 -2.74 -23.33
CA MET A 198 8.12 -2.69 -24.61
C MET A 198 8.63 -3.74 -25.60
N ASN A 199 7.90 -4.86 -25.64
CA ASN A 199 7.82 -5.91 -26.67
C ASN A 199 9.12 -6.17 -27.48
N PRO A 200 9.82 -7.29 -27.24
CA PRO A 200 11.02 -7.70 -27.99
C PRO A 200 10.84 -7.69 -29.53
N SER A 201 9.61 -7.85 -30.01
CA SER A 201 9.24 -7.80 -31.43
C SER A 201 9.35 -6.39 -32.03
N VAL A 202 9.08 -5.35 -31.23
CA VAL A 202 9.18 -3.94 -31.62
C VAL A 202 10.65 -3.50 -31.61
N ASN A 203 11.44 -3.95 -30.61
CA ASN A 203 12.89 -3.74 -30.61
C ASN A 203 13.56 -4.35 -31.85
N LYS A 204 13.20 -5.58 -32.27
CA LYS A 204 13.71 -6.16 -33.53
C LYS A 204 13.41 -5.31 -34.76
N THR A 205 12.21 -4.73 -34.85
CA THR A 205 11.79 -3.92 -36.00
C THR A 205 12.53 -2.58 -36.06
N ILE A 206 12.73 -1.95 -34.90
CA ILE A 206 13.49 -0.68 -34.79
C ILE A 206 14.98 -0.91 -35.10
N ILE A 207 15.59 -1.98 -34.58
CA ILE A 207 17.00 -2.32 -34.86
C ILE A 207 17.22 -2.63 -36.34
N ALA A 208 16.31 -3.37 -36.98
CA ALA A 208 16.41 -3.69 -38.40
C ALA A 208 16.39 -2.41 -39.28
N SER A 209 15.70 -1.35 -38.85
CA SER A 209 15.73 -0.04 -39.50
C SER A 209 17.02 0.75 -39.29
N TYR A 210 17.84 0.35 -38.31
CA TYR A 210 19.12 0.96 -37.94
C TYR A 210 20.31 0.08 -38.39
N SER A 211 20.27 -0.44 -39.62
CA SER A 211 21.48 -0.98 -40.26
C SER A 211 22.30 0.15 -40.87
N PRO A 212 23.61 0.28 -40.59
CA PRO A 212 24.44 1.25 -41.27
C PRO A 212 24.70 0.78 -42.70
N SER A 213 23.85 1.22 -43.64
CA SER A 213 23.99 0.90 -45.06
C SER A 213 25.28 1.52 -45.61
N LYS A 214 26.30 0.69 -45.83
CA LYS A 214 27.33 0.95 -46.83
C LYS A 214 26.63 1.12 -48.19
N ASN A 215 26.94 2.22 -48.86
CA ASN A 215 26.75 2.49 -50.28
C ASN A 215 25.36 2.17 -50.86
N GLN A 216 24.57 3.21 -51.16
CA GLN A 216 23.75 3.15 -52.37
C GLN A 216 23.50 4.52 -52.98
N THR A 217 23.75 4.51 -54.28
CA THR A 217 23.74 5.57 -55.27
C THR A 217 22.31 6.07 -55.55
N ILE A 218 22.27 7.29 -56.05
CA ILE A 218 21.12 8.10 -56.48
C ILE A 218 20.10 7.30 -57.32
N ALA A 219 18.83 7.28 -56.90
CA ALA A 219 17.66 7.11 -57.78
C ALA A 219 16.39 7.73 -57.16
N SER A 220 15.60 8.37 -58.03
CA SER A 220 14.46 9.28 -57.78
C SER A 220 13.20 8.63 -57.14
N PRO A 221 12.25 9.43 -56.61
CA PRO A 221 11.20 8.95 -55.72
C PRO A 221 9.91 8.57 -56.47
N THR A 222 9.22 7.53 -56.01
CA THR A 222 7.78 7.37 -56.29
C THR A 222 7.08 6.63 -55.15
N THR A 223 5.90 7.17 -54.77
CA THR A 223 4.77 6.56 -54.03
C THR A 223 4.81 6.43 -52.47
N THR A 224 4.40 7.52 -51.81
CA THR A 224 3.23 7.65 -50.89
C THR A 224 2.79 6.49 -49.96
N LYS A 225 3.71 5.75 -49.32
CA LYS A 225 3.39 4.91 -48.14
C LYS A 225 4.25 5.17 -46.89
N SER A 226 5.17 6.14 -46.91
CA SER A 226 6.16 6.29 -45.83
C SER A 226 5.75 7.17 -44.63
N THR A 227 4.69 7.98 -44.73
CA THR A 227 4.41 9.03 -43.72
C THR A 227 3.75 8.52 -42.43
N MET A 228 2.94 7.45 -42.49
CA MET A 228 2.31 6.86 -41.30
C MET A 228 3.30 6.00 -40.48
N ASN A 229 4.16 5.24 -41.15
CA ASN A 229 5.14 4.40 -40.48
C ASN A 229 6.27 5.21 -39.83
N THR A 230 6.69 6.33 -40.44
CA THR A 230 7.71 7.22 -39.84
C THR A 230 7.22 7.90 -38.56
N SER A 231 5.94 8.26 -38.47
CA SER A 231 5.35 8.91 -37.29
C SER A 231 5.17 7.95 -36.11
N LEU A 232 4.79 6.70 -36.37
CA LEU A 232 4.74 5.64 -35.35
C LEU A 232 6.15 5.27 -34.85
N THR A 233 7.16 5.23 -35.73
CA THR A 233 8.55 4.99 -35.32
C THR A 233 9.17 6.15 -34.56
N SER A 234 8.83 7.42 -34.86
CA SER A 234 9.39 8.58 -34.14
C SER A 234 8.86 8.68 -32.71
N VAL A 235 7.55 8.48 -32.51
CA VAL A 235 6.92 8.42 -31.17
C VAL A 235 7.43 7.21 -30.38
N ALA A 236 7.59 6.06 -31.06
CA ALA A 236 8.17 4.86 -30.45
C ALA A 236 9.67 4.98 -30.11
N LEU A 237 10.39 5.97 -30.65
CA LEU A 237 11.79 6.24 -30.32
C LEU A 237 11.93 7.31 -29.23
N GLN A 238 10.95 8.20 -29.07
CA GLN A 238 10.94 9.24 -28.03
C GLN A 238 11.06 8.66 -26.61
N ARG A 239 10.51 7.46 -26.37
CA ARG A 239 10.58 6.74 -25.08
C ARG A 239 11.96 6.16 -24.73
N PHE A 240 12.90 6.13 -25.69
CA PHE A 240 14.28 5.67 -25.46
C PHE A 240 15.24 6.84 -25.26
N THR A 241 14.73 8.06 -25.06
CA THR A 241 15.55 9.26 -24.85
C THR A 241 15.85 9.49 -23.37
N PHE A 242 16.98 10.16 -23.11
CA PHE A 242 17.35 10.56 -21.76
C PHE A 242 16.30 11.46 -21.09
N ASP A 243 15.62 12.30 -21.87
CA ASP A 243 14.57 13.18 -21.36
C ASP A 243 13.37 12.38 -20.86
N TYR A 244 12.98 11.31 -21.57
CA TYR A 244 11.92 10.41 -21.12
C TYR A 244 12.30 9.67 -19.84
N PHE A 245 13.56 9.21 -19.72
CA PHE A 245 14.07 8.64 -18.47
C PHE A 245 14.00 9.64 -17.31
N SER A 246 14.40 10.89 -17.55
CA SER A 246 14.31 11.98 -16.58
C SER A 246 12.87 12.28 -16.17
N GLU A 247 11.91 12.25 -17.12
CA GLU A 247 10.48 12.40 -16.83
C GLU A 247 9.96 11.25 -15.96
N ARG A 248 10.31 10.00 -16.29
CA ARG A 248 9.91 8.81 -15.51
C ARG A 248 10.48 8.81 -14.09
N LEU A 249 11.76 9.18 -13.91
CA LEU A 249 12.36 9.36 -12.59
C LEU A 249 11.61 10.41 -11.77
N ASN A 250 11.18 11.51 -12.39
CA ASN A 250 10.44 12.56 -11.71
C ASN A 250 9.00 12.18 -11.37
N ALA A 251 8.35 11.39 -12.24
CA ALA A 251 7.01 10.86 -12.04
C ALA A 251 6.96 9.82 -10.92
N ASN A 252 8.00 9.00 -10.78
CA ASN A 252 8.14 7.99 -9.73
C ASN A 252 8.47 8.62 -8.35
N ASN A 253 7.63 9.52 -7.85
CA ASN A 253 7.81 10.14 -6.52
C ASN A 253 7.59 9.13 -5.37
N TYR A 254 8.00 9.51 -4.16
CA TYR A 254 7.90 8.64 -2.98
C TYR A 254 6.46 8.18 -2.69
N LYS A 255 5.46 9.05 -2.86
CA LYS A 255 4.05 8.70 -2.61
C LYS A 255 3.56 7.63 -3.57
N ASP A 256 3.99 7.67 -4.83
CA ASP A 256 3.63 6.68 -5.84
C ASP A 256 4.35 5.35 -5.63
N ILE A 257 5.54 5.36 -5.03
CA ILE A 257 6.22 4.15 -4.57
C ILE A 257 5.45 3.53 -3.41
N CYS A 258 5.07 4.30 -2.39
CA CYS A 258 4.29 3.80 -1.26
C CYS A 258 2.96 3.21 -1.72
N ARG A 259 2.19 3.95 -2.53
CA ARG A 259 0.92 3.47 -3.08
C ARG A 259 1.07 2.13 -3.81
N ARG A 260 2.12 1.98 -4.62
CA ARG A 260 2.38 0.72 -5.33
C ARG A 260 2.79 -0.41 -4.40
N ARG A 261 3.57 -0.13 -3.35
CA ARG A 261 3.89 -1.13 -2.32
C ARG A 261 2.61 -1.60 -1.62
N ASP A 262 1.74 -0.67 -1.24
CA ASP A 262 0.45 -0.96 -0.62
C ASP A 262 -0.44 -1.79 -1.56
N GLU A 263 -0.51 -1.43 -2.85
CA GLU A 263 -1.25 -2.20 -3.86
C GLU A 263 -0.66 -3.60 -4.10
N GLN A 264 0.68 -3.73 -4.11
CA GLN A 264 1.35 -5.01 -4.25
C GLN A 264 1.12 -5.90 -3.04
N GLU A 265 1.14 -5.34 -1.84
CA GLU A 265 0.86 -6.06 -0.60
C GLU A 265 -0.60 -6.50 -0.55
N LEU A 266 -1.55 -5.63 -0.88
CA LEU A 266 -2.97 -5.99 -0.97
C LEU A 266 -3.20 -7.14 -1.97
N LYS A 267 -2.59 -7.06 -3.16
CA LYS A 267 -2.66 -8.15 -4.15
C LYS A 267 -2.04 -9.45 -3.63
N ARG A 268 -0.95 -9.34 -2.88
CA ARG A 268 -0.28 -10.49 -2.25
C ARG A 268 -1.19 -11.14 -1.22
N GLU A 269 -1.76 -10.36 -0.30
CA GLU A 269 -2.72 -10.79 0.70
C GLU A 269 -3.95 -11.45 0.05
N GLU A 270 -4.54 -10.81 -0.97
CA GLU A 270 -5.65 -11.39 -1.72
C GLU A 270 -5.28 -12.72 -2.37
N SER A 271 -4.05 -12.85 -2.91
CA SER A 271 -3.60 -14.10 -3.52
C SER A 271 -3.45 -15.22 -2.48
N ILE A 272 -2.97 -14.89 -1.28
CA ILE A 272 -2.81 -15.84 -0.17
C ILE A 272 -4.19 -16.31 0.30
N MET A 273 -5.15 -15.38 0.45
CA MET A 273 -6.51 -15.69 0.89
C MET A 273 -7.27 -16.59 -0.09
N ARG A 274 -6.83 -16.66 -1.36
CA ARG A 274 -7.39 -17.55 -2.40
C ARG A 274 -6.72 -18.93 -2.44
N LEU A 275 -5.71 -19.20 -1.60
CA LEU A 275 -5.04 -20.49 -1.60
C LEU A 275 -5.97 -21.60 -1.06
N PRO A 276 -5.93 -22.82 -1.62
CA PRO A 276 -6.79 -23.92 -1.17
C PRO A 276 -6.64 -24.28 0.31
N ILE A 277 -5.43 -24.15 0.86
CA ILE A 277 -5.14 -24.38 2.28
C ILE A 277 -5.93 -23.43 3.19
N VAL A 278 -6.15 -22.19 2.74
CA VAL A 278 -6.94 -21.19 3.48
C VAL A 278 -8.42 -21.57 3.46
N GLU A 279 -8.91 -22.17 2.38
CA GLU A 279 -10.29 -22.66 2.32
C GLU A 279 -10.51 -23.82 3.31
N THR A 280 -9.58 -24.77 3.39
CA THR A 280 -9.61 -25.82 4.43
C THR A 280 -9.59 -25.23 5.85
N LEU A 281 -8.85 -24.13 6.05
CA LEU A 281 -8.84 -23.43 7.33
C LEU A 281 -10.20 -22.77 7.64
N LYS A 282 -10.81 -22.12 6.64
CA LYS A 282 -12.16 -21.54 6.77
C LYS A 282 -13.19 -22.60 7.17
N GLU A 283 -13.14 -23.79 6.56
CA GLU A 283 -14.03 -24.91 6.92
C GLU A 283 -13.89 -25.30 8.40
N ARG A 284 -12.65 -25.40 8.89
CA ARG A 284 -12.36 -25.72 10.30
C ARG A 284 -12.84 -24.64 11.26
N LEU A 285 -12.76 -23.37 10.88
CA LEU A 285 -13.18 -22.22 11.72
C LEU A 285 -14.69 -21.93 11.63
N ARG A 286 -15.39 -22.47 10.63
CA ARG A 286 -16.79 -22.16 10.32
C ARG A 286 -17.72 -22.38 11.51
N SER A 287 -17.60 -23.50 12.21
CA SER A 287 -18.44 -23.82 13.38
C SER A 287 -18.21 -22.84 14.53
N HIS A 288 -16.96 -22.41 14.74
CA HIS A 288 -16.61 -21.43 15.76
C HIS A 288 -17.19 -20.05 15.43
N VAL A 289 -17.02 -19.58 14.18
CA VAL A 289 -17.58 -18.30 13.71
C VAL A 289 -19.11 -18.32 13.79
N GLN A 290 -19.74 -19.41 13.36
CA GLN A 290 -21.19 -19.56 13.48
C GLN A 290 -21.64 -19.45 14.95
N SER A 291 -20.93 -20.07 15.89
CA SER A 291 -21.21 -19.92 17.32
C SER A 291 -21.07 -18.47 17.81
N LEU A 292 -20.05 -17.73 17.34
CA LEU A 292 -19.87 -16.32 17.70
C LEU A 292 -21.00 -15.44 17.17
N THR A 293 -21.39 -15.60 15.91
CA THR A 293 -22.51 -14.86 15.31
C THR A 293 -23.82 -15.21 16.03
N ARG A 294 -24.03 -16.48 16.38
CA ARG A 294 -25.19 -16.90 17.20
C ARG A 294 -25.22 -16.18 18.55
N GLN A 295 -24.10 -16.14 19.27
CA GLN A 295 -23.99 -15.42 20.53
C GLN A 295 -24.25 -13.92 20.37
N ALA A 296 -23.76 -13.31 19.28
CA ALA A 296 -24.00 -11.90 18.99
C ALA A 296 -25.51 -11.61 18.81
N ARG A 297 -26.21 -12.42 18.01
CA ARG A 297 -27.67 -12.29 17.81
C ARG A 297 -28.46 -12.47 19.10
N LEU A 298 -28.14 -13.49 19.90
CA LEU A 298 -28.79 -13.71 21.19
C LEU A 298 -28.54 -12.55 22.17
N LYS A 299 -27.31 -12.01 22.20
CA LYS A 299 -27.00 -10.81 23.00
C LYS A 299 -27.82 -9.59 22.55
N THR A 300 -28.01 -9.39 21.25
CA THR A 300 -28.87 -8.33 20.72
C THR A 300 -30.31 -8.50 21.19
N MET A 301 -30.88 -9.70 21.11
CA MET A 301 -32.23 -9.96 21.61
C MET A 301 -32.35 -9.78 23.14
N LYS A 302 -31.31 -10.20 23.90
CA LYS A 302 -31.25 -10.01 25.36
C LYS A 302 -31.09 -8.55 25.76
N LYS A 303 -30.44 -7.71 24.94
CA LYS A 303 -30.41 -6.26 25.15
C LYS A 303 -31.80 -5.64 24.97
N GLY A 304 -32.62 -6.24 24.12
CA GLY A 304 -33.98 -5.83 23.81
C GLY A 304 -34.05 -4.54 22.99
N GLN A 305 -35.19 -4.34 22.34
CA GLN A 305 -35.44 -3.23 21.42
C GLN A 305 -36.91 -2.82 21.44
N ILE A 306 -37.18 -1.55 21.14
CA ILE A 306 -38.55 -1.05 21.01
C ILE A 306 -39.00 -1.23 19.57
N PHE A 307 -40.16 -1.84 19.38
CA PHE A 307 -40.83 -1.97 18.08
C PHE A 307 -42.23 -1.39 18.14
N PHE A 308 -42.65 -0.72 17.07
CA PHE A 308 -44.07 -0.50 16.85
C PHE A 308 -44.70 -1.86 16.55
N THR A 309 -45.55 -2.31 17.46
CA THR A 309 -46.13 -3.65 17.43
C THR A 309 -47.63 -3.55 17.15
N ILE A 310 -48.09 -4.43 16.25
CA ILE A 310 -49.51 -4.64 15.98
C ILE A 310 -49.87 -6.01 16.54
N GLU A 311 -50.70 -6.03 17.57
CA GLU A 311 -51.34 -7.26 18.04
C GLU A 311 -52.61 -7.50 17.23
N SER A 312 -52.86 -8.74 16.82
CA SER A 312 -54.11 -9.13 16.18
C SER A 312 -54.54 -10.49 16.71
N ARG A 313 -55.82 -10.64 17.05
CA ARG A 313 -56.42 -11.89 17.52
C ARG A 313 -57.62 -12.23 16.64
N SER A 314 -57.76 -13.50 16.25
CA SER A 314 -58.89 -13.99 15.47
C SER A 314 -60.23 -13.55 16.10
N GLY A 315 -61.05 -12.82 15.34
CA GLY A 315 -62.37 -12.32 15.77
C GLY A 315 -62.40 -10.96 16.50
N ALA A 316 -61.25 -10.32 16.77
CA ALA A 316 -61.18 -9.01 17.43
C ALA A 316 -60.99 -7.85 16.41
N LYS A 317 -61.48 -6.63 16.74
CA LYS A 317 -61.16 -5.42 15.97
C LYS A 317 -59.64 -5.19 15.97
N LYS A 318 -59.07 -4.81 14.82
CA LYS A 318 -57.63 -4.48 14.69
C LYS A 318 -57.20 -3.49 15.75
N THR A 319 -56.26 -3.92 16.59
CA THR A 319 -55.68 -3.12 17.67
C THR A 319 -54.75 -2.05 17.09
N LYS A 320 -54.74 -0.87 17.72
CA LYS A 320 -53.93 0.29 17.31
C LYS A 320 -52.45 -0.02 17.53
N ASN A 321 -51.56 0.47 16.66
CA ASN A 321 -50.11 0.31 16.80
C ASN A 321 -49.62 0.89 18.14
N ARG A 322 -48.86 0.10 18.90
CA ARG A 322 -48.25 0.52 20.18
C ARG A 322 -46.74 0.33 20.13
N ALA A 323 -45.99 1.25 20.73
CA ALA A 323 -44.56 1.07 20.92
C ALA A 323 -44.34 0.13 22.11
N MET A 324 -43.85 -1.07 21.82
CA MET A 324 -43.61 -2.12 22.81
C MET A 324 -42.12 -2.42 22.88
N TYR A 325 -41.59 -2.56 24.10
CA TYR A 325 -40.24 -3.06 24.33
C TYR A 325 -40.26 -4.58 24.33
N TRP A 326 -39.44 -5.18 23.47
CA TRP A 326 -39.27 -6.61 23.30
C TRP A 326 -37.88 -7.02 23.76
N GLN A 327 -37.78 -8.11 24.53
CA GLN A 327 -36.51 -8.61 25.05
C GLN A 327 -36.55 -10.13 25.24
N LEU A 328 -35.46 -10.82 24.88
CA LEU A 328 -35.26 -12.23 25.24
C LEU A 328 -34.77 -12.32 26.69
N LEU A 329 -35.41 -13.14 27.52
CA LEU A 329 -34.96 -13.36 28.90
C LEU A 329 -33.71 -14.25 28.93
N ASP A 330 -32.93 -14.14 30.01
CA ASP A 330 -31.64 -14.86 30.15
C ASP A 330 -31.78 -16.38 30.07
N ASN A 331 -32.97 -16.91 30.33
CA ASN A 331 -33.27 -18.34 30.20
C ASN A 331 -33.37 -18.84 28.76
N GLU A 332 -33.36 -17.94 27.76
CA GLU A 332 -33.48 -18.24 26.32
C GLU A 332 -34.72 -19.07 25.96
N LYS A 333 -35.73 -19.07 26.83
CA LYS A 333 -36.97 -19.84 26.69
C LYS A 333 -38.21 -18.95 26.62
N HIS A 334 -38.05 -17.68 26.96
CA HIS A 334 -39.15 -16.73 27.11
C HIS A 334 -38.78 -15.39 26.48
N VAL A 335 -39.69 -14.85 25.68
CA VAL A 335 -39.61 -13.50 25.15
C VAL A 335 -40.59 -12.63 25.91
N GLN A 336 -40.11 -11.50 26.42
CA GLN A 336 -40.91 -10.54 27.15
C GLN A 336 -41.28 -9.37 26.24
N CYS A 337 -42.55 -8.96 26.33
CA CYS A 337 -43.09 -7.78 25.67
C CYS A 337 -43.75 -6.89 26.72
N SER A 338 -43.36 -5.63 26.79
CA SER A 338 -43.95 -4.64 27.71
C SER A 338 -44.19 -3.31 27.03
N GLU A 339 -45.22 -2.59 27.43
CA GLU A 339 -45.49 -1.25 26.89
C GLU A 339 -44.30 -0.30 27.15
N SER A 340 -43.95 0.51 26.14
CA SER A 340 -42.86 1.47 26.31
C SER A 340 -43.28 2.59 27.29
N PRO A 341 -42.38 3.09 28.15
CA PRO A 341 -42.69 4.21 29.05
C PRO A 341 -43.17 5.47 28.30
N THR A 342 -42.71 5.66 27.06
CA THR A 342 -43.04 6.80 26.21
C THR A 342 -44.49 6.78 25.71
N THR A 343 -45.10 5.60 25.54
CA THR A 343 -46.54 5.44 25.24
C THR A 343 -47.41 5.76 26.44
N VAL A 344 -46.98 5.35 27.65
CA VAL A 344 -47.71 5.61 28.91
C VAL A 344 -47.80 7.13 29.19
N MET A 345 -46.75 7.89 28.87
CA MET A 345 -46.77 9.35 29.04
C MET A 345 -47.72 10.09 28.10
N LYS A 346 -48.05 9.55 26.91
CA LYS A 346 -48.99 10.18 25.98
C LYS A 346 -50.45 9.94 26.37
N GLU A 347 -50.78 8.79 26.97
CA GLU A 347 -52.14 8.48 27.44
C GLU A 347 -52.49 9.17 28.77
N ASN A 348 -51.49 9.44 29.63
CA ASN A 348 -51.69 10.12 30.91
C ASN A 348 -51.98 11.63 30.82
N ASN A 349 -51.94 12.23 29.62
CA ASN A 349 -52.42 13.61 29.39
C ASN A 349 -53.95 13.71 29.25
N THR A 350 -54.66 12.57 29.28
CA THR A 350 -56.11 12.54 29.49
C THR A 350 -56.39 12.12 30.93
N ARG A 351 -57.05 13.01 31.66
CA ARG A 351 -57.46 12.93 33.07
C ARG A 351 -57.86 11.51 33.49
N ASP A 352 -57.03 10.87 34.31
CA ASP A 352 -57.39 10.31 35.62
C ASP A 352 -56.18 9.58 36.23
N GLY A 353 -55.82 9.98 37.46
CA GLY A 353 -54.65 9.50 38.19
C GLY A 353 -54.81 8.09 38.73
N SER A 354 -54.80 7.08 37.85
CA SER A 354 -54.59 5.69 38.23
C SER A 354 -53.22 5.23 37.75
N THR A 355 -52.40 4.73 38.68
CA THR A 355 -51.10 4.10 38.39
C THR A 355 -51.35 2.85 37.56
N THR A 356 -51.33 2.97 36.23
CA THR A 356 -51.43 1.83 35.32
C THR A 356 -50.15 1.03 35.41
N SER A 357 -50.24 -0.16 36.00
CA SER A 357 -49.19 -1.18 35.96
C SER A 357 -48.81 -1.43 34.51
N LEU A 358 -47.53 -1.24 34.14
CA LEU A 358 -47.04 -1.58 32.81
C LEU A 358 -47.46 -3.02 32.48
N THR A 359 -48.27 -3.18 31.44
CA THR A 359 -48.68 -4.52 31.00
C THR A 359 -47.43 -5.24 30.49
N ARG A 360 -47.04 -6.30 31.18
CA ARG A 360 -45.87 -7.13 30.87
C ARG A 360 -46.36 -8.51 30.51
N THR A 361 -46.23 -8.86 29.24
CA THR A 361 -46.59 -10.16 28.71
C THR A 361 -45.32 -10.97 28.50
N THR A 362 -45.25 -12.15 29.10
CA THR A 362 -44.15 -13.09 28.88
C THR A 362 -44.65 -14.22 27.98
N ILE A 363 -44.00 -14.41 26.84
CA ILE A 363 -44.35 -15.38 25.82
C ILE A 363 -43.34 -16.53 25.88
N PRO A 364 -43.75 -17.73 26.32
CA PRO A 364 -42.92 -18.93 26.18
C PRO A 364 -42.67 -19.26 24.72
N LEU A 365 -41.44 -19.63 24.35
CA LEU A 365 -41.09 -19.98 22.97
C LEU A 365 -41.89 -21.19 22.44
N GLU A 366 -42.29 -22.11 23.33
CA GLU A 366 -43.15 -23.25 23.00
C GLU A 366 -44.52 -22.84 22.43
N ASN A 367 -45.00 -21.65 22.79
CA ASN A 367 -46.28 -21.12 22.31
C ASN A 367 -46.16 -20.42 20.96
N ILE A 368 -44.95 -20.20 20.46
CA ILE A 368 -44.72 -19.61 19.14
C ILE A 368 -44.80 -20.74 18.11
N LYS A 369 -45.81 -20.64 17.24
CA LYS A 369 -46.06 -21.60 16.16
C LYS A 369 -45.16 -21.32 14.95
N ASP A 370 -45.00 -20.06 14.59
CA ASP A 370 -44.26 -19.65 13.40
C ASP A 370 -43.74 -18.21 13.54
N VAL A 371 -42.67 -17.89 12.81
CA VAL A 371 -42.13 -16.53 12.70
C VAL A 371 -41.94 -16.22 11.22
N GLN A 372 -42.62 -15.17 10.76
CA GLN A 372 -42.66 -14.78 9.35
C GLN A 372 -42.05 -13.39 9.17
N CYS A 373 -41.12 -13.27 8.25
CA CYS A 373 -40.50 -11.99 7.90
C CYS A 373 -41.10 -11.46 6.60
N TYR A 374 -41.31 -10.16 6.52
CA TYR A 374 -41.87 -9.50 5.35
C TYR A 374 -41.06 -8.27 4.99
N ILE A 375 -40.77 -8.12 3.70
CA ILE A 375 -40.15 -6.95 3.09
C ILE A 375 -41.01 -6.54 1.89
N ASP A 376 -41.46 -5.29 1.83
CA ASP A 376 -42.20 -4.76 0.70
C ASP A 376 -41.24 -4.51 -0.49
N GLN A 377 -41.24 -5.42 -1.46
CA GLN A 377 -40.41 -5.34 -2.66
C GLN A 377 -41.01 -4.45 -3.77
N SER A 378 -42.10 -3.71 -3.51
CA SER A 378 -42.78 -2.88 -4.54
C SER A 378 -41.98 -1.69 -5.10
N ARG A 379 -40.69 -1.56 -4.78
CA ARG A 379 -39.74 -0.64 -5.43
C ARG A 379 -38.60 -1.31 -6.22
N SER A 380 -38.41 -2.63 -6.15
CA SER A 380 -37.44 -3.35 -6.98
C SER A 380 -38.18 -4.11 -8.09
N GLY A 381 -38.01 -3.64 -9.33
CA GLY A 381 -38.66 -4.21 -10.50
C GLY A 381 -38.30 -5.68 -10.72
N ASN A 382 -39.33 -6.43 -11.15
CA ASN A 382 -39.32 -7.79 -11.68
C ASN A 382 -38.94 -8.92 -10.71
N LEU A 383 -39.92 -9.75 -10.35
CA LEU A 383 -39.97 -11.16 -10.77
C LEU A 383 -41.30 -11.80 -10.36
N ASN A 384 -41.86 -12.56 -11.30
CA ASN A 384 -43.02 -13.40 -11.12
C ASN A 384 -42.68 -14.52 -10.14
N ASN A 385 -43.37 -14.56 -8.99
CA ASN A 385 -43.97 -15.77 -8.42
C ASN A 385 -44.78 -15.38 -7.18
N GLN A 386 -46.10 -15.57 -7.28
CA GLN A 386 -47.04 -15.35 -6.19
C GLN A 386 -46.98 -16.52 -5.22
N GLU A 387 -46.56 -16.25 -3.98
CA GLU A 387 -47.22 -16.84 -2.81
C GLU A 387 -47.88 -15.70 -2.04
N ARG A 388 -49.17 -15.87 -1.70
CA ARG A 388 -49.97 -14.85 -1.01
C ARG A 388 -49.45 -14.69 0.43
N LEU A 389 -48.49 -13.80 0.59
CA LEU A 389 -47.92 -13.36 1.87
C LEU A 389 -48.91 -12.48 2.66
N PRO A 390 -48.80 -12.42 4.00
CA PRO A 390 -49.69 -11.63 4.84
C PRO A 390 -49.68 -10.14 4.45
N LYS A 391 -50.85 -9.59 4.13
CA LYS A 391 -50.99 -8.17 3.76
C LYS A 391 -50.67 -7.28 4.97
N ILE A 392 -49.55 -6.56 4.93
CA ILE A 392 -49.34 -5.42 5.84
C ILE A 392 -50.53 -4.46 5.70
N PRO A 393 -51.10 -3.93 6.81
CA PRO A 393 -52.09 -2.88 6.73
C PRO A 393 -51.52 -1.67 5.97
N ARG A 394 -52.20 -1.24 4.89
CA ARG A 394 -51.84 -0.11 3.99
C ARG A 394 -51.59 1.25 4.68
N HIS A 395 -51.65 1.31 6.01
CA HIS A 395 -51.52 2.52 6.84
C HIS A 395 -50.23 2.55 7.68
N SER A 396 -49.31 1.59 7.49
CA SER A 396 -47.99 1.57 8.11
C SER A 396 -46.94 2.08 7.11
N ASN A 397 -46.15 3.09 7.48
CA ASN A 397 -45.00 3.55 6.70
C ASN A 397 -43.80 2.59 6.78
N ALA A 398 -43.90 1.50 7.56
CA ALA A 398 -42.85 0.51 7.68
C ALA A 398 -42.95 -0.53 6.56
N ASN A 399 -41.87 -0.66 5.79
CA ASN A 399 -41.76 -1.59 4.66
C ASN A 399 -41.25 -2.98 5.10
N MET A 400 -40.90 -3.15 6.39
CA MET A 400 -40.24 -4.35 6.91
C MET A 400 -40.86 -4.74 8.25
N SER A 401 -41.08 -6.03 8.47
CA SER A 401 -41.64 -6.52 9.73
C SER A 401 -41.30 -7.98 10.03
N VAL A 402 -41.23 -8.30 11.32
CA VAL A 402 -41.19 -9.67 11.85
C VAL A 402 -42.53 -9.98 12.51
N THR A 403 -43.23 -11.00 12.04
CA THR A 403 -44.53 -11.44 12.57
C THR A 403 -44.37 -12.73 13.35
N ILE A 404 -44.72 -12.69 14.63
CA ILE A 404 -44.71 -13.84 15.54
C ILE A 404 -46.14 -14.38 15.62
N VAL A 405 -46.35 -15.63 15.22
CA VAL A 405 -47.65 -16.30 15.27
C VAL A 405 -47.67 -17.25 16.45
N LEU A 406 -48.60 -17.03 17.38
CA LEU A 406 -48.79 -17.91 18.53
C LEU A 406 -49.77 -19.05 18.21
N GLN A 407 -49.72 -20.13 18.99
CA GLN A 407 -50.61 -21.28 18.86
C GLN A 407 -52.10 -20.94 19.05
N ASN A 408 -52.41 -19.86 19.78
CA ASN A 408 -53.76 -19.38 20.04
C ASN A 408 -54.27 -18.40 18.95
N ASP A 409 -53.66 -18.41 17.76
CA ASP A 409 -53.93 -17.51 16.64
C ASP A 409 -53.82 -16.01 16.98
N THR A 410 -53.10 -15.66 18.04
CA THR A 410 -52.68 -14.29 18.31
C THR A 410 -51.37 -14.02 17.56
N THR A 411 -51.32 -12.94 16.80
CA THR A 411 -50.14 -12.55 16.02
C THR A 411 -49.61 -11.20 16.52
N TYR A 412 -48.29 -11.12 16.73
CA TYR A 412 -47.59 -9.88 16.99
C TYR A 412 -46.73 -9.51 15.77
N THR A 413 -47.06 -8.41 15.10
CA THR A 413 -46.27 -7.88 13.98
C THR A 413 -45.39 -6.76 14.49
N LEU A 414 -44.09 -7.00 14.56
CA LEU A 414 -43.05 -6.05 14.96
C LEU A 414 -42.61 -5.30 13.70
N LEU A 415 -42.84 -3.99 13.66
CA LEU A 415 -42.43 -3.12 12.57
C LEU A 415 -40.98 -2.68 12.78
N CYS A 416 -40.10 -3.02 11.84
CA CYS A 416 -38.67 -2.74 11.91
C CYS A 416 -38.35 -1.43 11.17
N GLU A 417 -37.44 -0.63 11.73
CA GLU A 417 -37.00 0.64 11.12
C GLU A 417 -35.98 0.42 10.00
N ASN A 418 -35.15 -0.62 10.13
CA ASN A 418 -34.11 -0.99 9.17
C ASN A 418 -34.09 -2.52 8.95
N ASP A 419 -33.44 -2.93 7.86
CA ASP A 419 -33.33 -4.35 7.46
C ASP A 419 -32.41 -5.16 8.40
N TYR A 420 -31.42 -4.49 8.99
CA TYR A 420 -30.49 -5.10 9.93
C TYR A 420 -31.19 -5.62 11.21
N ASP A 421 -32.08 -4.83 11.79
CA ASP A 421 -32.83 -5.18 13.00
C ASP A 421 -33.81 -6.32 12.70
N MET A 422 -34.50 -6.27 11.56
CA MET A 422 -35.35 -7.37 11.12
C MET A 422 -34.54 -8.66 10.95
N SER A 423 -33.38 -8.58 10.30
CA SER A 423 -32.45 -9.70 10.12
C SER A 423 -31.95 -10.24 11.45
N CYS A 424 -31.55 -9.37 12.38
CA CYS A 424 -31.07 -9.77 13.70
C CYS A 424 -32.13 -10.51 14.51
N TRP A 425 -33.37 -10.02 14.50
CA TRP A 425 -34.47 -10.64 15.23
C TRP A 425 -34.95 -11.92 14.55
N SER A 426 -35.01 -11.96 13.22
CA SER A 426 -35.30 -13.18 12.44
C SER A 426 -34.28 -14.28 12.73
N ASP A 427 -32.99 -13.98 12.59
CA ASP A 427 -31.89 -14.90 12.90
C ASP A 427 -31.96 -15.34 14.36
N GLY A 428 -32.23 -14.41 15.28
CA GLY A 428 -32.40 -14.70 16.69
C GLY A 428 -33.49 -15.73 16.98
N PHE A 429 -34.65 -15.59 16.36
CA PHE A 429 -35.71 -16.61 16.43
C PHE A 429 -35.29 -17.93 15.78
N ASN A 430 -34.67 -17.90 14.60
CA ASN A 430 -34.15 -19.10 13.94
C ASN A 430 -33.17 -19.87 14.85
N ILE A 431 -32.26 -19.17 15.53
CA ILE A 431 -31.31 -19.74 16.50
C ILE A 431 -32.04 -20.46 17.63
N LEU A 432 -33.06 -19.82 18.21
CA LEU A 432 -33.87 -20.33 19.32
C LEU A 432 -34.71 -21.56 18.91
N PHE A 433 -35.12 -21.64 17.65
CA PHE A 433 -35.80 -22.80 17.07
C PHE A 433 -34.85 -23.86 16.49
N HIS A 434 -33.55 -23.78 16.80
CA HIS A 434 -32.51 -24.69 16.29
C HIS A 434 -32.40 -24.75 14.75
N LYS A 435 -32.74 -23.65 14.07
CA LYS A 435 -32.53 -23.43 12.64
C LYS A 435 -31.21 -22.68 12.39
N GLU A 436 -30.75 -22.71 11.14
CA GLU A 436 -29.60 -21.91 10.71
C GLU A 436 -29.98 -20.44 10.50
N MET A 437 -29.00 -19.55 10.60
CA MET A 437 -29.17 -18.13 10.27
C MET A 437 -29.09 -17.98 8.76
N ASP A 438 -30.12 -17.42 8.16
CA ASP A 438 -30.30 -17.32 6.71
C ASP A 438 -30.22 -15.86 6.20
N SER A 439 -30.18 -14.89 7.11
CA SER A 439 -30.12 -13.48 6.73
C SER A 439 -28.85 -13.11 5.96
N PHE A 440 -28.98 -12.10 5.10
CA PHE A 440 -27.85 -11.53 4.35
C PHE A 440 -26.74 -11.05 5.29
N TYR A 441 -27.12 -10.30 6.35
CA TYR A 441 -26.16 -9.77 7.32
C TYR A 441 -25.44 -10.86 8.10
N ALA A 442 -26.11 -11.97 8.46
CA ALA A 442 -25.41 -13.09 9.10
C ALA A 442 -24.36 -13.70 8.16
N ARG A 443 -24.66 -13.85 6.86
CA ARG A 443 -23.71 -14.40 5.88
C ARG A 443 -22.48 -13.50 5.72
N GLU A 444 -22.70 -12.22 5.49
CA GLU A 444 -21.61 -11.23 5.33
C GLU A 444 -20.74 -11.13 6.59
N GLU A 445 -21.36 -11.08 7.78
CA GLU A 445 -20.61 -11.04 9.04
C GLU A 445 -19.81 -12.32 9.27
N MET A 446 -20.38 -13.50 8.96
CA MET A 446 -19.65 -14.76 9.06
C MET A 446 -18.47 -14.80 8.09
N GLU A 447 -18.63 -14.33 6.86
CA GLU A 447 -17.55 -14.27 5.87
C GLU A 447 -16.44 -13.29 6.29
N LEU A 448 -16.82 -12.10 6.78
CA LEU A 448 -15.88 -11.13 7.32
C LEU A 448 -15.08 -11.69 8.49
N LEU A 449 -15.75 -12.32 9.46
CA LEU A 449 -15.10 -12.93 10.62
C LEU A 449 -14.17 -14.08 10.21
N LEU A 450 -14.58 -14.91 9.25
CA LEU A 450 -13.73 -15.97 8.71
C LEU A 450 -12.47 -15.39 8.06
N ASN A 451 -12.61 -14.36 7.23
CA ASN A 451 -11.48 -13.72 6.57
C ASN A 451 -10.53 -13.09 7.59
N LEU A 452 -11.05 -12.38 8.58
CA LEU A 452 -10.25 -11.75 9.64
C LEU A 452 -9.50 -12.79 10.48
N LEU A 453 -10.15 -13.87 10.90
CA LEU A 453 -9.51 -14.93 11.68
C LEU A 453 -8.44 -15.67 10.87
N CYS A 454 -8.69 -15.91 9.59
CA CYS A 454 -7.68 -16.50 8.71
C CYS A 454 -6.47 -15.56 8.57
N GLN A 455 -6.70 -14.26 8.35
CA GLN A 455 -5.63 -13.28 8.28
C GLN A 455 -4.81 -13.23 9.56
N LEU A 456 -5.45 -13.24 10.75
CA LEU A 456 -4.74 -13.27 12.03
C LEU A 456 -3.85 -14.51 12.18
N GLN A 457 -4.34 -15.70 11.80
CA GLN A 457 -3.53 -16.91 11.85
C GLN A 457 -2.40 -16.93 10.82
N ILE A 458 -2.61 -16.33 9.65
CA ILE A 458 -1.58 -16.19 8.61
C ILE A 458 -0.50 -15.21 9.05
N LEU A 459 -0.85 -14.14 9.78
CA LEU A 459 0.09 -13.18 10.35
C LEU A 459 1.03 -13.82 11.39
N GLU A 460 0.61 -14.89 12.07
CA GLU A 460 1.46 -15.64 13.00
C GLU A 460 2.52 -16.49 12.29
N LEU A 461 2.46 -16.65 10.96
CA LEU A 461 3.42 -17.43 10.18
C LEU A 461 4.59 -16.58 9.71
N ASP A 462 5.82 -17.07 9.95
CA ASP A 462 7.02 -16.48 9.36
C ASP A 462 7.05 -16.73 7.84
N ASN A 463 6.93 -15.67 7.03
CA ASN A 463 6.90 -15.74 5.56
C ASN A 463 5.77 -16.64 4.99
N PRO A 464 4.49 -16.20 5.09
CA PRO A 464 3.33 -17.01 4.73
C PRO A 464 3.31 -17.46 3.26
N SER A 465 3.88 -16.67 2.35
CA SER A 465 3.93 -17.03 0.92
C SER A 465 4.76 -18.28 0.62
N ILE A 466 5.79 -18.56 1.41
CA ILE A 466 6.67 -19.73 1.22
C ILE A 466 6.03 -20.96 1.87
N ILE A 467 5.48 -20.79 3.07
CA ILE A 467 4.91 -21.90 3.85
C ILE A 467 3.60 -22.41 3.20
N LEU A 468 2.74 -21.51 2.74
CA LEU A 468 1.41 -21.87 2.22
C LEU A 468 1.45 -22.34 0.75
N SER A 469 2.54 -22.11 0.03
CA SER A 469 2.74 -22.60 -1.34
C SER A 469 3.35 -24.01 -1.41
N GLN A 470 3.89 -24.51 -0.29
CA GLN A 470 4.37 -25.89 -0.19
C GLN A 470 3.18 -26.83 0.00
N HIS A 471 2.79 -27.53 -1.08
CA HIS A 471 1.88 -28.66 -0.98
C HIS A 471 2.43 -29.69 0.03
N SER A 472 1.75 -29.79 1.18
CA SER A 472 1.92 -30.82 2.21
C SER A 472 3.38 -31.17 2.53
N LEU A 473 3.93 -30.58 3.60
CA LEU A 473 5.13 -31.16 4.22
C LEU A 473 4.83 -32.64 4.56
N PRO A 474 5.64 -33.60 4.09
CA PRO A 474 5.42 -35.00 4.43
C PRO A 474 5.53 -35.15 5.95
N VAL A 475 4.48 -35.72 6.56
CA VAL A 475 4.48 -36.07 7.98
C VAL A 475 5.72 -36.92 8.26
N PRO A 476 6.61 -36.55 9.20
CA PRO A 476 7.78 -37.33 9.50
C PRO A 476 7.37 -38.76 9.89
N ILE A 477 7.79 -39.74 9.10
CA ILE A 477 7.57 -41.16 9.41
C ILE A 477 8.30 -41.43 10.74
N ARG A 478 7.54 -41.74 11.80
CA ARG A 478 8.13 -42.29 13.03
C ARG A 478 8.75 -43.63 12.69
N LEU A 479 10.08 -43.67 12.55
CA LEU A 479 10.81 -44.93 12.45
C LEU A 479 10.52 -45.76 13.72
N PRO A 480 10.19 -47.05 13.59
CA PRO A 480 9.97 -47.91 14.75
C PRO A 480 11.25 -48.03 15.59
N PRO A 481 11.14 -48.20 16.92
CA PRO A 481 12.30 -48.25 17.80
C PRO A 481 13.22 -49.41 17.39
N THR A 482 14.48 -49.07 17.12
CA THR A 482 15.53 -50.03 16.83
C THR A 482 15.72 -50.96 18.03
N ARG A 483 15.56 -52.27 17.82
CA ARG A 483 15.91 -53.29 18.83
C ARG A 483 17.40 -53.16 19.16
N PRO A 484 17.79 -53.25 20.45
CA PRO A 484 19.19 -53.22 20.82
C PRO A 484 19.90 -54.46 20.25
N VAL A 485 21.00 -54.21 19.54
CA VAL A 485 21.90 -55.24 19.03
C VAL A 485 22.56 -55.92 20.22
N SER A 486 22.35 -57.22 20.36
CA SER A 486 23.06 -58.05 21.34
C SER A 486 24.53 -58.12 20.95
N SER A 487 25.39 -57.62 21.84
CA SER A 487 26.84 -57.80 21.76
C SER A 487 27.20 -59.27 21.94
N THR A 488 27.85 -59.86 20.93
CA THR A 488 28.67 -61.07 21.07
C THR A 488 30.04 -60.79 20.51
#